data_AF-A0A2S8FRB6-F1
#
_entry.id   AF-A0A2S8FRB6-F1
#
_cell.length_a   1.000
_cell.length_b   1.000
_cell.length_c   1.000
_cell.angle_alpha   90.00
_cell.angle_beta   90.00
_cell.angle_gamma   90.00
#
_symmetry.space_group_name_H-M   'P 1'
#
loop_
_entity.id
_entity.type
_entity.pdbx_description
1 polymer ?
#
loop_
_entity_poly.entity_id
_entity_poly.type
_entity_poly.pdbx_seq_one_letter_code
_entity_poly.pdbx_strand_id
1 'polypeptide(L)'
;MLDLSKRLAFLFVIVLLASCRPVPPELSQTALPISASEHIDPDKLKERIDNVLDFTLQHRHLNTQDHAAWQILHGSLAYGRKFPVTHEGEEISVVDYLSQGGKMNGWTIERGNKLQSGEGEEPKYGMRAVTEPGTRAGQGHFDQWLAILSQCDVPPEATFVVGPDTFTMTNFVQQVQLDISRNHLREFSWTLIGLTKYFPTDHSWTDSTGKAWSIADLAQIEVEQGLANGACGGTHRLIGLSMALNRRKQAGLPIDGPWAAAEQLIQQSIEDARKFQNPNGALSVNYFARAGSSPDLAENLGTTGHTLEFLSISLDDQQLQEEWVRRAASYLCEVFERTEEVSLECGALYHAAHGLALYRNRAYGPGDE
;
A
#
# COMPACT_ATOMS: atom_id res chain seq x y z
N MET A 1 -26.37 71.15 -11.72
CA MET A 1 -26.54 70.57 -10.38
C MET A 1 -27.41 69.33 -10.53
N LEU A 2 -26.97 68.21 -9.92
CA LEU A 2 -27.60 66.88 -9.83
C LEU A 2 -27.41 65.91 -11.01
N ASP A 3 -26.18 65.40 -11.06
CA ASP A 3 -25.75 64.00 -10.87
C ASP A 3 -26.63 62.84 -11.39
N LEU A 4 -25.99 62.01 -12.21
CA LEU A 4 -26.53 60.89 -12.96
C LEU A 4 -25.90 59.59 -12.44
N SER A 5 -26.28 59.14 -11.25
CA SER A 5 -25.89 57.82 -10.72
C SER A 5 -27.10 56.89 -10.65
N LYS A 6 -27.12 55.95 -11.59
CA LYS A 6 -28.14 54.91 -11.70
C LYS A 6 -28.04 53.94 -10.52
N ARG A 7 -29.18 53.73 -9.87
CA ARG A 7 -29.45 52.67 -8.90
C ARG A 7 -29.37 51.30 -9.59
N LEU A 8 -28.52 50.40 -9.07
CA LEU A 8 -28.67 48.96 -9.24
C LEU A 8 -28.63 48.35 -7.84
N ALA A 9 -29.80 48.06 -7.26
CA ALA A 9 -29.90 47.28 -6.04
C ALA A 9 -29.97 45.80 -6.46
N PHE A 10 -28.87 45.07 -6.28
CA PHE A 10 -28.88 43.61 -6.35
C PHE A 10 -29.49 43.07 -5.04
N LEU A 11 -30.67 42.47 -5.13
CA LEU A 11 -31.29 41.75 -4.02
C LEU A 11 -30.67 40.35 -3.97
N PHE A 12 -29.70 40.13 -3.09
CA PHE A 12 -29.18 38.79 -2.80
C PHE A 12 -30.16 38.08 -1.86
N VAL A 13 -30.97 37.17 -2.41
CA VAL A 13 -31.76 36.23 -1.60
C VAL A 13 -30.83 35.08 -1.23
N ILE A 14 -30.32 35.09 0.01
CA ILE A 14 -29.61 33.96 0.58
C ILE A 14 -30.66 32.94 1.02
N VAL A 15 -30.80 31.87 0.25
CA VAL A 15 -31.53 30.67 0.67
C VAL A 15 -30.63 29.90 1.63
N LEU A 16 -30.85 30.05 2.93
CA LEU A 16 -30.25 29.18 3.95
C LEU A 16 -30.89 27.79 3.84
N LEU A 17 -30.27 26.91 3.05
CA LEU A 17 -30.54 25.48 3.14
C LEU A 17 -29.93 24.99 4.46
N ALA A 18 -30.80 24.76 5.44
CA ALA A 18 -30.45 24.01 6.65
C ALA A 18 -30.04 22.59 6.22
N SER A 19 -28.73 22.37 6.12
CA SER A 19 -28.16 21.06 5.87
C SER A 19 -28.29 20.25 7.16
N CYS A 20 -29.25 19.32 7.21
CA CYS A 20 -29.28 18.25 8.20
C CYS A 20 -28.14 17.26 7.91
N ARG A 21 -26.90 17.72 8.07
CA ARG A 21 -25.74 16.83 8.20
C ARG A 21 -25.58 16.50 9.69
N PRO A 22 -25.41 15.22 10.06
CA PRO A 22 -24.99 14.89 11.40
C PRO A 22 -23.67 15.61 11.68
N VAL A 23 -23.62 16.31 12.81
CA VAL A 23 -22.40 16.92 13.34
C VAL A 23 -21.44 15.76 13.63
N PRO A 24 -20.22 15.74 13.03
CA PRO A 24 -19.21 14.75 13.42
C PRO A 24 -19.01 14.85 14.93
N PRO A 25 -18.84 13.74 15.67
CA PRO A 25 -18.48 13.82 17.07
C PRO A 25 -17.27 14.75 17.22
N GLU A 26 -17.33 15.67 18.18
CA GLU A 26 -16.22 16.54 18.52
C GLU A 26 -14.98 15.67 18.77
N LEU A 27 -14.00 15.71 17.86
CA LEU A 27 -12.68 15.17 18.12
C LEU A 27 -12.22 15.82 19.42
N SER A 28 -11.92 15.01 20.43
CA SER A 28 -11.46 15.50 21.72
C SER A 28 -10.34 16.53 21.51
N GLN A 29 -10.62 17.80 21.84
CA GLN A 29 -9.68 18.91 21.68
C GLN A 29 -8.55 18.88 22.72
N THR A 30 -8.55 17.89 23.62
CA THR A 30 -7.37 17.58 24.42
C THR A 30 -6.45 16.71 23.58
N ALA A 31 -5.52 17.36 22.88
CA ALA A 31 -4.31 16.69 22.43
C ALA A 31 -3.59 16.18 23.68
N LEU A 32 -3.83 14.92 24.05
CA LEU A 32 -2.88 14.20 24.89
C LEU A 32 -1.53 14.33 24.18
N PRO A 33 -0.46 14.79 24.88
CA PRO A 33 0.85 14.84 24.27
C PRO A 33 1.17 13.41 23.85
N ILE A 34 1.33 13.21 22.55
CA ILE A 34 1.72 11.92 22.02
C ILE A 34 3.02 11.55 22.71
N SER A 35 3.00 10.42 23.44
CA SER A 35 3.97 10.14 24.50
C SER A 35 5.38 10.25 23.93
N ALA A 36 6.11 11.30 24.33
CA ALA A 36 7.46 11.58 23.86
C ALA A 36 8.51 10.67 24.54
N SER A 37 8.11 9.49 25.04
CA SER A 37 8.97 8.61 25.82
C SER A 37 10.29 8.37 25.10
N GLU A 38 11.38 8.80 25.71
CA GLU A 38 12.74 8.67 25.15
C GLU A 38 13.19 7.21 25.07
N HIS A 39 12.57 6.33 25.86
CA HIS A 39 12.83 4.90 25.89
C HIS A 39 11.53 4.10 25.81
N ILE A 40 11.45 3.16 24.87
CA ILE A 40 10.35 2.25 24.65
C ILE A 40 10.73 0.86 25.13
N ASP A 41 10.00 0.37 26.12
CA ASP A 41 10.12 -1.01 26.60
C ASP A 41 9.68 -1.99 25.49
N PRO A 42 10.59 -2.86 24.98
CA PRO A 42 10.31 -3.71 23.83
C PRO A 42 9.15 -4.68 24.06
N ASP A 43 9.01 -5.24 25.26
CA ASP A 43 7.99 -6.25 25.55
C ASP A 43 6.60 -5.60 25.62
N LYS A 44 6.51 -4.42 26.24
CA LYS A 44 5.28 -3.62 26.27
C LYS A 44 4.89 -3.13 24.88
N LEU A 45 5.86 -2.73 24.06
CA LEU A 45 5.59 -2.34 22.67
C LEU A 45 5.05 -3.54 21.88
N LYS A 46 5.63 -4.73 22.05
CA LYS A 46 5.15 -5.97 21.43
C LYS A 46 3.68 -6.23 21.77
N GLU A 47 3.31 -6.18 23.04
CA GLU A 47 1.92 -6.38 23.49
C GLU A 47 0.98 -5.30 22.92
N ARG A 48 1.41 -4.04 22.91
CA ARG A 48 0.62 -2.92 22.39
C ARG A 48 0.34 -3.06 20.88
N ILE A 49 1.34 -3.49 20.11
CA ILE A 49 1.19 -3.75 18.68
C ILE A 49 0.19 -4.89 18.45
N ASP A 50 0.32 -5.98 19.21
CA ASP A 50 -0.59 -7.14 19.11
C ASP A 50 -2.05 -6.68 19.35
N ASN A 51 -2.30 -5.93 20.42
CA ASN A 51 -3.63 -5.39 20.74
C ASN A 51 -4.20 -4.49 19.63
N VAL A 52 -3.37 -3.61 19.03
CA VAL A 52 -3.80 -2.71 17.96
C VAL A 52 -4.14 -3.46 16.68
N LEU A 53 -3.35 -4.47 16.33
CA LEU A 53 -3.59 -5.30 15.15
C LEU A 53 -4.84 -6.17 15.34
N ASP A 54 -5.03 -6.74 16.52
CA ASP A 54 -6.23 -7.52 16.88
C ASP A 54 -7.47 -6.65 16.87
N PHE A 55 -7.43 -5.46 17.48
CA PHE A 55 -8.55 -4.52 17.45
C PHE A 55 -8.92 -4.15 16.02
N THR A 56 -7.92 -3.82 15.19
CA THR A 56 -8.14 -3.46 13.79
C THR A 56 -8.79 -4.61 13.01
N LEU A 57 -8.39 -5.86 13.26
CA LEU A 57 -8.98 -7.04 12.64
C LEU A 57 -10.43 -7.30 13.09
N GLN A 58 -10.71 -7.17 14.39
CA GLN A 58 -11.98 -7.59 15.03
C GLN A 58 -13.05 -6.50 15.10
N HIS A 59 -12.69 -5.23 14.85
CA HIS A 59 -13.63 -4.12 15.02
C HIS A 59 -13.73 -3.19 13.80
N ARG A 60 -12.75 -3.17 12.90
CA ARG A 60 -12.79 -2.33 11.68
C ARG A 60 -13.28 -3.11 10.47
N HIS A 61 -14.44 -3.74 10.60
CA HIS A 61 -15.02 -4.59 9.57
C HIS A 61 -15.32 -3.84 8.28
N LEU A 62 -14.98 -4.46 7.16
CA LEU A 62 -15.39 -4.02 5.83
C LEU A 62 -16.43 -4.99 5.26
N ASN A 63 -17.23 -4.48 4.31
CA ASN A 63 -18.24 -5.27 3.64
C ASN A 63 -18.31 -4.90 2.15
N THR A 64 -18.70 -5.85 1.30
CA THR A 64 -18.73 -5.65 -0.16
C THR A 64 -19.86 -4.75 -0.66
N GLN A 65 -20.83 -4.42 0.20
CA GLN A 65 -21.96 -3.55 -0.16
C GLN A 65 -21.55 -2.07 -0.11
N ASP A 66 -20.82 -1.68 0.94
CA ASP A 66 -20.44 -0.28 1.20
C ASP A 66 -19.00 0.03 0.78
N HIS A 67 -18.13 -0.97 0.71
CA HIS A 67 -16.71 -0.81 0.43
C HIS A 67 -16.32 -1.41 -0.91
N ALA A 68 -15.48 -0.67 -1.65
CA ALA A 68 -14.96 -1.11 -2.93
C ALA A 68 -13.70 -1.97 -2.78
N ALA A 69 -13.31 -2.62 -3.88
CA ALA A 69 -12.14 -3.51 -3.96
C ALA A 69 -10.87 -2.84 -3.47
N TRP A 70 -10.68 -1.56 -3.80
CA TRP A 70 -9.56 -0.77 -3.29
C TRP A 70 -9.52 -0.78 -1.77
N GLN A 71 -10.61 -0.44 -1.08
CA GLN A 71 -10.61 -0.40 0.39
C GLN A 71 -10.39 -1.79 0.99
N ILE A 72 -11.03 -2.81 0.43
CA ILE A 72 -11.01 -4.17 0.95
C ILE A 72 -9.65 -4.84 0.76
N LEU A 73 -9.06 -4.75 -0.44
CA LEU A 73 -7.78 -5.41 -0.74
C LEU A 73 -6.61 -4.79 0.03
N HIS A 74 -6.66 -3.52 0.42
CA HIS A 74 -5.63 -2.95 1.31
C HIS A 74 -5.64 -3.65 2.67
N GLY A 75 -6.81 -4.07 3.19
CA GLY A 75 -6.88 -4.86 4.41
C GLY A 75 -6.15 -6.20 4.33
N SER A 76 -6.11 -6.80 3.13
CA SER A 76 -5.35 -8.02 2.89
C SER A 76 -3.84 -7.84 2.95
N LEU A 77 -3.30 -6.62 2.89
CA LEU A 77 -1.86 -6.39 3.10
C LEU A 77 -1.45 -6.76 4.54
N ALA A 78 -2.22 -6.31 5.53
CA ALA A 78 -1.89 -6.57 6.93
C ALA A 78 -2.24 -8.00 7.39
N TYR A 79 -3.32 -8.57 6.86
CA TYR A 79 -3.90 -9.82 7.38
C TYR A 79 -3.94 -10.97 6.36
N GLY A 80 -3.41 -10.77 5.16
CA GLY A 80 -3.38 -11.77 4.09
C GLY A 80 -4.78 -12.32 3.78
N ARG A 81 -4.85 -13.64 3.59
CA ARG A 81 -6.10 -14.37 3.32
C ARG A 81 -7.04 -14.45 4.52
N LYS A 82 -6.58 -14.12 5.73
CA LYS A 82 -7.40 -14.13 6.96
C LYS A 82 -8.23 -12.86 7.11
N PHE A 83 -8.05 -11.84 6.27
CA PHE A 83 -8.79 -10.59 6.38
C PHE A 83 -10.31 -10.82 6.22
N PRO A 84 -11.12 -10.63 7.27
CA PRO A 84 -12.54 -10.92 7.24
C PRO A 84 -13.29 -9.79 6.55
N VAL A 85 -14.17 -10.16 5.63
CA VAL A 85 -15.05 -9.23 4.92
C VAL A 85 -16.46 -9.77 4.96
N THR A 86 -17.44 -8.92 5.25
CA THR A 86 -18.84 -9.35 5.18
C THR A 86 -19.36 -9.26 3.74
N HIS A 87 -19.94 -10.34 3.24
CA HIS A 87 -20.64 -10.40 1.97
C HIS A 87 -22.01 -11.03 2.18
N GLU A 88 -23.07 -10.28 1.92
CA GLU A 88 -24.46 -10.74 2.07
C GLU A 88 -24.80 -11.34 3.45
N GLY A 89 -24.15 -10.83 4.50
CA GLY A 89 -24.35 -11.28 5.89
C GLY A 89 -23.42 -12.40 6.36
N GLU A 90 -22.61 -12.97 5.46
CA GLU A 90 -21.63 -14.02 5.77
C GLU A 90 -20.21 -13.46 5.77
N GLU A 91 -19.33 -14.04 6.58
CA GLU A 91 -17.90 -13.72 6.58
C GLU A 91 -17.18 -14.49 5.46
N ILE A 92 -16.41 -13.78 4.65
CA ILE A 92 -15.63 -14.33 3.54
C ILE A 92 -14.15 -13.95 3.65
N SER A 93 -13.28 -14.83 3.14
CA SER A 93 -11.92 -14.45 2.75
C SER A 93 -11.97 -13.78 1.39
N VAL A 94 -11.53 -12.52 1.28
CA VAL A 94 -11.64 -11.77 0.01
C VAL A 94 -10.87 -12.43 -1.12
N VAL A 95 -9.67 -12.95 -0.86
CA VAL A 95 -8.86 -13.62 -1.90
C VAL A 95 -9.59 -14.86 -2.43
N ASP A 96 -10.20 -15.65 -1.54
CA ASP A 96 -10.91 -16.86 -1.91
C ASP A 96 -12.24 -16.54 -2.62
N TYR A 97 -12.95 -15.52 -2.16
CA TYR A 97 -14.15 -15.02 -2.83
C TYR A 97 -13.86 -14.58 -4.26
N LEU A 98 -12.79 -13.79 -4.47
CA LEU A 98 -12.37 -13.35 -5.81
C LEU A 98 -11.88 -14.52 -6.67
N SER A 99 -11.21 -15.51 -6.08
CA SER A 99 -10.74 -16.73 -6.77
C SER A 99 -11.90 -17.52 -7.40
N GLN A 100 -13.08 -17.49 -6.76
CA GLN A 100 -14.30 -18.17 -7.20
C GLN A 100 -15.15 -17.33 -8.16
N GLY A 101 -14.64 -16.19 -8.63
CA GLY A 101 -15.36 -15.28 -9.53
C GLY A 101 -16.33 -14.35 -8.81
N GLY A 102 -16.13 -14.16 -7.50
CA GLY A 102 -16.83 -13.17 -6.70
C GLY A 102 -16.75 -11.78 -7.31
N LYS A 103 -17.85 -11.04 -7.21
CA LYS A 103 -17.96 -9.68 -7.75
C LYS A 103 -17.93 -8.67 -6.63
N MET A 104 -17.21 -7.58 -6.84
CA MET A 104 -17.23 -6.43 -5.95
C MET A 104 -16.99 -5.15 -6.75
N ASN A 105 -17.49 -4.03 -6.25
CA ASN A 105 -17.27 -2.73 -6.85
C ASN A 105 -15.76 -2.45 -6.99
N GLY A 106 -15.28 -2.13 -8.19
CA GLY A 106 -13.86 -1.86 -8.47
C GLY A 106 -12.96 -3.08 -8.68
N TRP A 107 -13.47 -4.32 -8.56
CA TRP A 107 -12.74 -5.51 -8.99
C TRP A 107 -13.07 -5.82 -10.45
N THR A 108 -12.29 -5.23 -11.36
CA THR A 108 -12.50 -5.37 -12.80
C THR A 108 -11.36 -6.19 -13.41
N ILE A 109 -11.65 -7.46 -13.72
CA ILE A 109 -10.72 -8.39 -14.38
C ILE A 109 -11.29 -8.81 -15.73
N GLU A 110 -10.44 -8.85 -16.75
CA GLU A 110 -10.77 -9.30 -18.10
C GLU A 110 -9.79 -10.37 -18.60
N ARG A 111 -10.19 -11.08 -19.67
CA ARG A 111 -9.29 -11.92 -20.45
C ARG A 111 -8.27 -11.02 -21.16
N GLY A 112 -6.98 -11.28 -20.92
CA GLY A 112 -5.85 -10.57 -21.51
C GLY A 112 -5.40 -11.13 -22.87
N ASN A 113 -4.12 -10.90 -23.18
CA ASN A 113 -3.50 -11.32 -24.43
C ASN A 113 -3.30 -12.84 -24.46
N LYS A 114 -3.13 -13.39 -25.67
CA LYS A 114 -2.68 -14.77 -25.85
C LYS A 114 -1.26 -14.90 -25.30
N LEU A 115 -1.04 -15.91 -24.45
CA LEU A 115 0.25 -16.21 -23.87
C LEU A 115 1.03 -17.17 -24.77
N GLN A 116 2.36 -17.14 -24.66
CA GLN A 116 3.18 -18.16 -25.30
C GLN A 116 2.84 -19.54 -24.73
N SER A 117 2.62 -20.49 -25.62
CA SER A 117 2.26 -21.88 -25.33
C SER A 117 3.13 -22.78 -26.20
N GLY A 118 3.47 -23.98 -25.71
CA GLY A 118 4.24 -24.96 -26.48
C GLY A 118 3.49 -25.40 -27.74
N GLU A 119 4.22 -25.88 -28.76
CA GLU A 119 3.60 -26.48 -29.94
C GLU A 119 2.68 -27.64 -29.53
N GLY A 120 1.42 -27.60 -29.96
CA GLY A 120 0.40 -28.60 -29.63
C GLY A 120 -0.32 -28.39 -28.29
N GLU A 121 0.01 -27.36 -27.52
CA GLU A 121 -0.79 -26.97 -26.35
C GLU A 121 -2.01 -26.14 -26.75
N GLU A 122 -3.09 -26.29 -25.97
CA GLU A 122 -4.26 -25.41 -26.10
C GLU A 122 -3.86 -23.94 -25.85
N PRO A 123 -4.40 -22.99 -26.64
CA PRO A 123 -4.11 -21.57 -26.45
C PRO A 123 -4.42 -21.09 -25.02
N LYS A 124 -3.40 -20.60 -24.33
CA LYS A 124 -3.55 -19.94 -23.02
C LYS A 124 -3.69 -18.43 -23.19
N TYR A 125 -4.44 -17.81 -22.29
CA TYR A 125 -4.65 -16.36 -22.24
C TYR A 125 -4.27 -15.83 -20.87
N GLY A 126 -3.87 -14.57 -20.81
CA GLY A 126 -3.56 -13.89 -19.57
C GLY A 126 -4.81 -13.45 -18.81
N MET A 127 -4.66 -13.23 -17.51
CA MET A 127 -5.66 -12.55 -16.69
C MET A 127 -5.24 -11.09 -16.53
N ARG A 128 -6.07 -10.13 -16.94
CA ARG A 128 -5.72 -8.70 -16.87
C ARG A 128 -6.62 -7.98 -15.87
N ALA A 129 -6.00 -7.32 -14.90
CA ALA A 129 -6.68 -6.32 -14.09
C ALA A 129 -6.76 -5.00 -14.85
N VAL A 130 -7.96 -4.42 -14.94
CA VAL A 130 -8.18 -3.13 -15.62
C VAL A 130 -7.80 -2.00 -14.68
N THR A 131 -7.00 -1.04 -15.15
CA THR A 131 -6.65 0.16 -14.38
C THR A 131 -7.77 1.19 -14.50
N GLU A 132 -8.18 1.75 -13.37
CA GLU A 132 -9.22 2.77 -13.22
C GLU A 132 -8.65 4.01 -12.51
N PRO A 133 -7.78 4.81 -13.19
CA PRO A 133 -7.07 5.93 -12.55
C PRO A 133 -8.03 6.97 -11.97
N GLY A 134 -7.65 7.55 -10.84
CA GLY A 134 -8.42 8.62 -10.19
C GLY A 134 -9.66 8.15 -9.42
N THR A 135 -9.91 6.84 -9.34
CA THR A 135 -10.93 6.27 -8.46
C THR A 135 -10.30 5.71 -7.19
N ARG A 136 -11.03 5.75 -6.07
CA ARG A 136 -10.74 4.96 -4.86
C ARG A 136 -11.63 3.72 -4.78
N ALA A 137 -12.10 3.25 -5.94
CA ALA A 137 -12.97 2.10 -6.05
C ALA A 137 -12.20 0.90 -6.62
N GLY A 138 -11.59 1.09 -7.79
CA GLY A 138 -10.82 0.05 -8.48
C GLY A 138 -9.32 0.22 -8.42
N GLN A 139 -8.62 -0.45 -9.33
CA GLN A 139 -7.16 -0.45 -9.42
C GLN A 139 -6.67 0.94 -9.87
N GLY A 140 -6.19 1.75 -8.94
CA GLY A 140 -5.77 3.13 -9.23
C GLY A 140 -4.45 3.22 -9.99
N HIS A 141 -3.57 2.23 -9.80
CA HIS A 141 -2.23 2.16 -10.38
C HIS A 141 -2.05 0.88 -11.19
N PHE A 142 -1.16 0.90 -12.19
CA PHE A 142 -0.81 -0.31 -12.93
C PHE A 142 -0.29 -1.39 -11.97
N ASP A 143 -0.79 -2.62 -12.13
CA ASP A 143 -0.37 -3.82 -11.42
C ASP A 143 -0.57 -3.80 -9.88
N GLN A 144 -1.37 -2.88 -9.34
CA GLN A 144 -1.68 -2.79 -7.91
C GLN A 144 -2.27 -4.10 -7.37
N TRP A 145 -3.18 -4.74 -8.10
CA TRP A 145 -3.77 -6.01 -7.67
C TRP A 145 -2.76 -7.14 -7.65
N LEU A 146 -1.80 -7.18 -8.59
CA LEU A 146 -0.72 -8.15 -8.54
C LEU A 146 0.16 -7.91 -7.30
N ALA A 147 0.51 -6.66 -7.01
CA ALA A 147 1.31 -6.31 -5.84
C ALA A 147 0.64 -6.75 -4.53
N ILE A 148 -0.66 -6.50 -4.36
CA ILE A 148 -1.39 -6.93 -3.15
C ILE A 148 -1.46 -8.45 -3.07
N LEU A 149 -1.91 -9.14 -4.13
CA LEU A 149 -2.07 -10.60 -4.11
C LEU A 149 -0.74 -11.33 -3.91
N SER A 150 0.37 -10.78 -4.43
CA SER A 150 1.71 -11.32 -4.21
C SER A 150 2.16 -11.29 -2.73
N GLN A 151 1.62 -10.34 -1.96
CA GLN A 151 1.85 -10.20 -0.52
C GLN A 151 0.85 -11.00 0.32
N CYS A 152 -0.19 -11.56 -0.31
CA CYS A 152 -1.14 -12.48 0.34
C CYS A 152 -0.75 -13.96 0.18
N ASP A 153 0.50 -14.25 -0.22
CA ASP A 153 1.02 -15.61 -0.45
C ASP A 153 0.19 -16.47 -1.42
N VAL A 154 -0.41 -15.85 -2.43
CA VAL A 154 -1.13 -16.58 -3.48
C VAL A 154 -0.13 -17.36 -4.35
N PRO A 155 -0.22 -18.71 -4.42
CA PRO A 155 0.75 -19.49 -5.18
C PRO A 155 0.51 -19.38 -6.69
N PRO A 156 1.52 -19.65 -7.54
CA PRO A 156 1.42 -19.56 -9.00
C PRO A 156 0.24 -20.34 -9.62
N GLU A 157 -0.08 -21.50 -9.05
CA GLU A 157 -1.15 -22.40 -9.49
C GLU A 157 -2.54 -22.01 -8.99
N ALA A 158 -2.67 -21.03 -8.08
CA ALA A 158 -3.97 -20.59 -7.59
C ALA A 158 -4.85 -20.10 -8.74
N THR A 159 -6.11 -20.56 -8.74
CA THR A 159 -7.04 -20.31 -9.84
C THR A 159 -7.98 -19.14 -9.58
N PHE A 160 -8.33 -18.40 -10.63
CA PHE A 160 -9.30 -17.31 -10.60
C PHE A 160 -10.33 -17.50 -11.72
N VAL A 161 -11.61 -17.55 -11.36
CA VAL A 161 -12.71 -17.61 -12.31
C VAL A 161 -13.05 -16.21 -12.81
N VAL A 162 -13.02 -16.01 -14.13
CA VAL A 162 -13.33 -14.73 -14.80
C VAL A 162 -14.27 -15.00 -15.96
N GLY A 163 -15.55 -14.73 -15.76
CA GLY A 163 -16.59 -15.06 -16.74
C GLY A 163 -16.65 -16.58 -16.99
N PRO A 164 -16.55 -17.05 -18.24
CA PRO A 164 -16.54 -18.49 -18.55
C PRO A 164 -15.14 -19.13 -18.37
N ASP A 165 -14.11 -18.33 -18.10
CA ASP A 165 -12.72 -18.78 -18.11
C ASP A 165 -12.19 -19.01 -16.68
N THR A 166 -11.23 -19.91 -16.56
CA THR A 166 -10.43 -20.08 -15.34
C THR A 166 -8.98 -19.79 -15.67
N PHE A 167 -8.39 -18.84 -14.94
CA PHE A 167 -6.99 -18.44 -15.05
C PHE A 167 -6.22 -18.91 -13.83
N THR A 168 -4.90 -18.91 -13.92
CA THR A 168 -3.97 -19.10 -12.79
C THR A 168 -3.28 -17.80 -12.42
N MET A 169 -2.70 -17.71 -11.22
CA MET A 169 -1.82 -16.60 -10.86
C MET A 169 -0.63 -16.48 -11.85
N THR A 170 -0.11 -17.60 -12.38
CA THR A 170 0.86 -17.58 -13.49
C THR A 170 0.33 -16.84 -14.72
N ASN A 171 -0.94 -17.03 -15.09
CA ASN A 171 -1.53 -16.29 -16.22
C ASN A 171 -1.61 -14.79 -15.94
N PHE A 172 -1.85 -14.38 -14.69
CA PHE A 172 -1.85 -12.97 -14.31
C PHE A 172 -0.44 -12.37 -14.37
N VAL A 173 0.53 -13.03 -13.76
CA VAL A 173 1.94 -12.62 -13.75
C VAL A 173 2.48 -12.47 -15.18
N GLN A 174 2.23 -13.44 -16.05
CA GLN A 174 2.63 -13.38 -17.46
C GLN A 174 1.92 -12.27 -18.24
N GLN A 175 0.66 -11.98 -17.90
CA GLN A 175 -0.08 -10.87 -18.51
C GLN A 175 0.54 -9.52 -18.16
N VAL A 176 0.95 -9.33 -16.90
CA VAL A 176 1.67 -8.11 -16.45
C VAL A 176 2.97 -7.93 -17.22
N GLN A 177 3.74 -9.00 -17.43
CA GLN A 177 4.96 -8.94 -18.26
C GLN A 177 4.67 -8.50 -19.71
N LEU A 178 3.61 -9.01 -20.33
CA LEU A 178 3.21 -8.61 -21.68
C LEU A 178 2.69 -7.17 -21.76
N ASP A 179 2.06 -6.69 -20.70
CA ASP A 179 1.45 -5.37 -20.62
C ASP A 179 2.39 -4.28 -20.10
N ILE A 180 3.64 -4.60 -19.76
CA ILE A 180 4.58 -3.64 -19.14
C ILE A 180 4.70 -2.31 -19.91
N SER A 181 4.70 -2.35 -21.25
CA SER A 181 4.76 -1.13 -22.09
C SER A 181 3.46 -0.31 -22.11
N ARG A 182 2.35 -0.82 -21.59
CA ARG A 182 1.10 -0.07 -21.42
C ARG A 182 1.13 0.87 -20.22
N ASN A 183 2.06 0.64 -19.28
CA ASN A 183 2.29 1.53 -18.16
C ASN A 183 3.00 2.81 -18.62
N HIS A 184 2.21 3.71 -19.20
CA HIS A 184 2.67 5.00 -19.74
C HIS A 184 3.06 6.00 -18.64
N LEU A 185 2.59 5.80 -17.41
CA LEU A 185 3.01 6.56 -16.23
C LEU A 185 4.45 6.20 -15.81
N ARG A 186 4.96 5.06 -16.31
CA ARG A 186 6.25 4.46 -15.94
C ARG A 186 6.36 4.18 -14.44
N GLU A 187 5.24 4.06 -13.74
CA GLU A 187 5.21 3.81 -12.30
C GLU A 187 5.24 2.29 -12.08
N PHE A 188 6.43 1.73 -11.94
CA PHE A 188 6.68 0.29 -11.89
C PHE A 188 6.80 -0.24 -10.47
N SER A 189 6.55 0.58 -9.44
CA SER A 189 6.67 0.16 -8.04
C SER A 189 5.82 -1.07 -7.71
N TRP A 190 4.53 -1.09 -8.08
CA TRP A 190 3.65 -2.28 -7.87
C TRP A 190 4.06 -3.46 -8.76
N THR A 191 4.47 -3.20 -10.00
CA THR A 191 5.00 -4.24 -10.88
C THR A 191 6.23 -4.92 -10.25
N LEU A 192 7.13 -4.13 -9.65
CA LEU A 192 8.33 -4.62 -9.01
C LEU A 192 8.01 -5.44 -7.75
N ILE A 193 7.08 -4.98 -6.91
CA ILE A 193 6.55 -5.74 -5.76
C ILE A 193 6.01 -7.10 -6.24
N GLY A 194 5.12 -7.09 -7.23
CA GLY A 194 4.46 -8.27 -7.76
C GLY A 194 5.43 -9.26 -8.40
N LEU A 195 6.21 -8.83 -9.39
CA LEU A 195 7.09 -9.73 -10.15
C LEU A 195 8.24 -10.29 -9.30
N THR A 196 8.75 -9.54 -8.33
CA THR A 196 9.81 -10.01 -7.42
C THR A 196 9.36 -11.22 -6.60
N LYS A 197 8.06 -11.36 -6.28
CA LYS A 197 7.53 -12.55 -5.61
C LYS A 197 7.71 -13.81 -6.46
N TYR A 198 7.47 -13.70 -7.77
CA TYR A 198 7.34 -14.85 -8.67
C TYR A 198 8.60 -15.15 -9.49
N PHE A 199 9.50 -14.18 -9.67
CA PHE A 199 10.70 -14.33 -10.51
C PHE A 199 12.00 -13.97 -9.79
N PRO A 200 13.15 -14.53 -10.19
CA PRO A 200 14.45 -14.07 -9.71
C PRO A 200 14.78 -12.68 -10.28
N THR A 201 15.72 -11.98 -9.66
CA THR A 201 16.03 -10.57 -10.01
C THR A 201 16.84 -10.39 -11.30
N ASP A 202 17.34 -11.48 -11.89
CA ASP A 202 17.99 -11.54 -13.21
C ASP A 202 17.03 -11.96 -14.33
N HIS A 203 15.74 -12.11 -14.00
CA HIS A 203 14.71 -12.47 -14.96
C HIS A 203 14.52 -11.41 -16.05
N SER A 204 14.36 -11.87 -17.30
CA SER A 204 14.09 -11.05 -18.46
C SER A 204 12.94 -11.62 -19.29
N TRP A 205 12.25 -10.75 -20.02
CA TRP A 205 11.13 -11.11 -20.86
C TRP A 205 10.99 -10.16 -22.06
N THR A 206 10.13 -10.54 -22.99
CA THR A 206 9.72 -9.68 -24.11
C THR A 206 8.25 -9.33 -23.94
N ASP A 207 7.92 -8.05 -24.05
CA ASP A 207 6.54 -7.59 -23.92
C ASP A 207 5.73 -7.79 -25.21
N SER A 208 4.46 -7.37 -25.19
CA SER A 208 3.56 -7.47 -26.36
C SER A 208 3.98 -6.62 -27.56
N THR A 209 4.91 -5.67 -27.39
CA THR A 209 5.44 -4.82 -28.46
C THR A 209 6.74 -5.36 -29.07
N GLY A 210 7.26 -6.47 -28.53
CA GLY A 210 8.55 -7.04 -28.93
C GLY A 210 9.75 -6.39 -28.24
N LYS A 211 9.54 -5.50 -27.25
CA LYS A 211 10.61 -4.88 -26.48
C LYS A 211 11.07 -5.82 -25.36
N ALA A 212 12.39 -5.96 -25.22
CA ALA A 212 13.00 -6.69 -24.12
C ALA A 212 12.98 -5.85 -22.83
N TRP A 213 12.71 -6.53 -21.71
CA TRP A 213 12.66 -5.98 -20.36
C TRP A 213 13.28 -6.96 -19.36
N SER A 214 13.69 -6.44 -18.22
CA SER A 214 14.19 -7.20 -17.09
C SER A 214 13.75 -6.57 -15.77
N ILE A 215 13.86 -7.34 -14.69
CA ILE A 215 13.62 -6.82 -13.33
C ILE A 215 14.61 -5.69 -13.00
N ALA A 216 15.84 -5.76 -13.53
CA ALA A 216 16.84 -4.69 -13.42
C ALA A 216 16.43 -3.40 -14.16
N ASP A 217 15.79 -3.49 -15.34
CA ASP A 217 15.28 -2.31 -16.05
C ASP A 217 14.20 -1.59 -15.24
N LEU A 218 13.30 -2.35 -14.60
CA LEU A 218 12.27 -1.77 -13.73
C LEU A 218 12.89 -1.06 -12.53
N ALA A 219 13.85 -1.71 -11.85
CA ALA A 219 14.58 -1.11 -10.74
C ALA A 219 15.33 0.17 -11.17
N GLN A 220 15.97 0.16 -12.33
CA GLN A 220 16.64 1.34 -12.88
C GLN A 220 15.68 2.51 -13.07
N ILE A 221 14.52 2.27 -13.70
CA ILE A 221 13.54 3.33 -13.97
C ILE A 221 12.98 3.92 -12.68
N GLU A 222 12.72 3.06 -11.69
CA GLU A 222 12.25 3.51 -10.37
C GLU A 222 13.30 4.38 -9.68
N VAL A 223 14.57 4.00 -9.71
CA VAL A 223 15.66 4.83 -9.17
C VAL A 223 15.76 6.18 -9.90
N GLU A 224 15.70 6.18 -11.24
CA GLU A 224 15.80 7.39 -12.07
C GLU A 224 14.65 8.38 -11.82
N GLN A 225 13.45 7.89 -11.48
CA GLN A 225 12.33 8.76 -11.11
C GLN A 225 12.54 9.45 -9.76
N GLY A 226 13.36 8.88 -8.87
CA GLY A 226 13.54 9.37 -7.51
C GLY A 226 12.24 9.32 -6.70
N LEU A 227 12.13 10.11 -5.63
CA LEU A 227 10.94 10.09 -4.75
C LEU A 227 9.98 11.26 -4.99
N ALA A 228 10.43 12.29 -5.70
CA ALA A 228 9.65 13.50 -5.94
C ALA A 228 8.38 13.16 -6.75
N ASN A 229 7.23 13.68 -6.31
CA ASN A 229 5.92 13.49 -6.94
C ASN A 229 5.39 12.04 -6.97
N GLY A 230 6.04 11.10 -6.27
CA GLY A 230 5.53 9.74 -6.11
C GLY A 230 4.33 9.66 -5.16
N ALA A 231 3.44 8.69 -5.39
CA ALA A 231 2.36 8.37 -4.46
C ALA A 231 2.92 8.09 -3.05
N CYS A 232 2.21 8.55 -2.01
CA CYS A 232 2.60 8.36 -0.61
C CYS A 232 4.07 8.71 -0.31
N GLY A 233 4.58 9.80 -0.91
CA GLY A 233 5.96 10.25 -0.68
C GLY A 233 7.02 9.38 -1.33
N GLY A 234 6.65 8.48 -2.26
CA GLY A 234 7.55 7.54 -2.91
C GLY A 234 7.84 6.28 -2.08
N THR A 235 7.09 6.01 -1.01
CA THR A 235 7.30 4.82 -0.17
C THR A 235 7.06 3.51 -0.92
N HIS A 236 6.05 3.43 -1.79
CA HIS A 236 5.81 2.21 -2.58
C HIS A 236 6.97 1.87 -3.53
N ARG A 237 7.63 2.90 -4.08
CA ARG A 237 8.86 2.74 -4.86
C ARG A 237 9.98 2.16 -4.03
N LEU A 238 10.20 2.72 -2.84
CA LEU A 238 11.19 2.21 -1.90
C LEU A 238 10.87 0.78 -1.44
N ILE A 239 9.59 0.45 -1.21
CA ILE A 239 9.12 -0.91 -0.89
C ILE A 239 9.48 -1.87 -2.02
N GLY A 240 9.09 -1.56 -3.27
CA GLY A 240 9.39 -2.41 -4.42
C GLY A 240 10.89 -2.62 -4.63
N LEU A 241 11.68 -1.54 -4.55
CA LEU A 241 13.15 -1.61 -4.65
C LEU A 241 13.75 -2.45 -3.51
N SER A 242 13.25 -2.32 -2.29
CA SER A 242 13.77 -3.04 -1.12
C SER A 242 13.42 -4.53 -1.17
N MET A 243 12.21 -4.89 -1.59
CA MET A 243 11.84 -6.29 -1.84
C MET A 243 12.75 -6.93 -2.90
N ALA A 244 12.97 -6.24 -4.02
CA ALA A 244 13.84 -6.73 -5.09
C ALA A 244 15.30 -6.86 -4.61
N LEU A 245 15.83 -5.85 -3.92
CA LEU A 245 17.19 -5.87 -3.41
C LEU A 245 17.40 -6.97 -2.36
N ASN A 246 16.45 -7.16 -1.45
CA ASN A 246 16.49 -8.24 -0.45
C ASN A 246 16.52 -9.62 -1.11
N ARG A 247 15.66 -9.84 -2.12
CA ARG A 247 15.66 -11.09 -2.90
C ARG A 247 16.99 -11.32 -3.61
N ARG A 248 17.58 -10.25 -4.18
CA ARG A 248 18.88 -10.31 -4.85
C ARG A 248 20.01 -10.68 -3.90
N LYS A 249 20.05 -10.05 -2.72
CA LYS A 249 21.00 -10.33 -1.65
C LYS A 249 20.87 -11.78 -1.16
N GLN A 250 19.65 -12.26 -0.95
CA GLN A 250 19.38 -13.66 -0.58
C GLN A 250 19.88 -14.65 -1.62
N ALA A 251 19.80 -14.30 -2.91
CA ALA A 251 20.33 -15.11 -4.01
C ALA A 251 21.86 -15.03 -4.16
N GLY A 252 22.56 -14.20 -3.37
CA GLY A 252 24.01 -14.02 -3.47
C GLY A 252 24.47 -13.35 -4.78
N LEU A 253 23.58 -12.62 -5.46
CA LEU A 253 23.88 -11.95 -6.73
C LEU A 253 24.57 -10.59 -6.50
N PRO A 254 25.43 -10.13 -7.44
CA PRO A 254 26.18 -8.88 -7.30
C PRO A 254 25.29 -7.64 -7.15
N ILE A 255 25.63 -6.73 -6.23
CA ILE A 255 24.94 -5.45 -6.07
C ILE A 255 25.69 -4.37 -6.87
N ASP A 256 25.47 -4.36 -8.17
CA ASP A 256 26.08 -3.44 -9.15
C ASP A 256 25.03 -2.75 -10.02
N GLY A 257 25.46 -1.72 -10.76
CA GLY A 257 24.60 -0.96 -11.68
C GLY A 257 23.32 -0.43 -10.99
N PRO A 258 22.12 -0.77 -11.51
CA PRO A 258 20.86 -0.30 -10.94
C PRO A 258 20.62 -0.78 -9.50
N TRP A 259 21.20 -1.91 -9.11
CA TRP A 259 21.06 -2.45 -7.75
C TRP A 259 21.86 -1.64 -6.72
N ALA A 260 23.07 -1.20 -7.08
CA ALA A 260 23.85 -0.29 -6.24
C ALA A 260 23.16 1.07 -6.09
N ALA A 261 22.56 1.58 -7.17
CA ALA A 261 21.82 2.83 -7.13
C ALA A 261 20.52 2.72 -6.31
N ALA A 262 19.83 1.59 -6.38
CA ALA A 262 18.68 1.28 -5.53
C ALA A 262 19.08 1.21 -4.05
N GLU A 263 20.17 0.51 -3.73
CA GLU A 263 20.71 0.44 -2.36
C GLU A 263 21.04 1.83 -1.82
N GLN A 264 21.71 2.67 -2.61
CA GLN A 264 22.03 4.04 -2.23
C GLN A 264 20.76 4.87 -1.95
N LEU A 265 19.75 4.78 -2.81
CA LEU A 265 18.48 5.51 -2.61
C LEU A 265 17.77 5.04 -1.33
N ILE A 266 17.75 3.73 -1.07
CA ILE A 266 17.14 3.15 0.13
C ILE A 266 17.86 3.62 1.40
N GLN A 267 19.20 3.54 1.43
CA GLN A 267 19.99 3.96 2.59
C GLN A 267 19.83 5.47 2.86
N GLN A 268 19.87 6.31 1.83
CA GLN A 268 19.62 7.74 1.96
C GLN A 268 18.22 8.01 2.55
N SER A 269 17.21 7.26 2.09
CA SER A 269 15.82 7.42 2.58
C SER A 269 15.66 6.96 4.03
N ILE A 270 16.38 5.91 4.45
CA ILE A 270 16.44 5.49 5.87
C ILE A 270 17.06 6.60 6.73
N GLU A 271 18.20 7.16 6.30
CA GLU A 271 18.87 8.24 7.01
C GLU A 271 17.99 9.49 7.12
N ASP A 272 17.31 9.85 6.04
CA ASP A 272 16.39 10.99 6.01
C ASP A 272 15.16 10.75 6.91
N ALA A 273 14.58 9.55 6.90
CA ALA A 273 13.48 9.20 7.80
C ALA A 273 13.88 9.34 9.27
N ARG A 274 15.07 8.84 9.64
CA ARG A 274 15.62 8.97 11.00
C ARG A 274 15.89 10.43 11.36
N LYS A 275 16.53 11.18 10.47
CA LYS A 275 16.87 12.60 10.66
C LYS A 275 15.64 13.49 10.82
N PHE A 276 14.56 13.17 10.11
CA PHE A 276 13.33 13.96 10.08
C PHE A 276 12.25 13.45 11.03
N GLN A 277 12.54 12.43 11.85
CA GLN A 277 11.63 11.96 12.88
C GLN A 277 11.34 13.07 13.91
N ASN A 278 10.07 13.23 14.24
CA ASN A 278 9.62 14.22 15.21
C ASN A 278 9.95 13.80 16.66
N PRO A 279 10.04 14.76 17.61
CA PRO A 279 10.34 14.46 19.02
C PRO A 279 9.34 13.54 19.73
N ASN A 280 8.13 13.35 19.19
CA ASN A 280 7.13 12.41 19.70
C ASN A 280 7.20 11.01 19.07
N GLY A 281 8.19 10.75 18.19
CA GLY A 281 8.35 9.47 17.49
C GLY A 281 7.68 9.41 16.12
N ALA A 282 6.78 10.34 15.78
CA ALA A 282 6.14 10.37 14.46
C ALA A 282 7.18 10.53 13.34
N LEU A 283 7.00 9.82 12.24
CA LEU A 283 7.77 10.06 11.03
C LEU A 283 7.17 11.26 10.28
N SER A 284 8.01 11.99 9.55
CA SER A 284 7.64 13.28 8.97
C SER A 284 6.43 13.18 8.03
N VAL A 285 5.51 14.15 8.13
CA VAL A 285 4.42 14.31 7.15
C VAL A 285 4.92 14.74 5.76
N ASN A 286 6.19 15.16 5.65
CA ASN A 286 6.87 15.38 4.37
C ASN A 286 7.77 14.19 3.98
N TYR A 287 7.56 13.01 4.59
CA TYR A 287 8.34 11.79 4.35
C TYR A 287 9.85 12.03 4.46
N PHE A 288 10.58 11.89 3.36
CA PHE A 288 12.04 11.98 3.29
C PHE A 288 12.56 13.37 2.87
N ALA A 289 11.68 14.35 2.64
CA ALA A 289 12.11 15.64 2.09
C ALA A 289 12.60 16.63 3.16
N ARG A 290 11.97 16.63 4.34
CA ARG A 290 12.28 17.49 5.49
C ARG A 290 11.47 17.05 6.72
N ALA A 291 11.84 17.55 7.89
CA ALA A 291 11.01 17.41 9.10
C ALA A 291 9.66 18.12 8.95
N GLY A 292 8.63 17.56 9.59
CA GLY A 292 7.29 18.15 9.62
C GLY A 292 6.30 17.31 10.44
N SER A 293 5.32 17.98 11.02
CA SER A 293 4.27 17.39 11.85
C SER A 293 2.91 17.94 11.44
N SER A 294 1.84 17.17 11.65
CA SER A 294 0.46 17.61 11.45
C SER A 294 -0.36 17.49 12.74
N PRO A 295 -1.34 18.37 13.01
CA PRO A 295 -2.34 18.13 14.04
C PRO A 295 -3.37 17.06 13.64
N ASP A 296 -3.45 16.70 12.35
CA ASP A 296 -4.37 15.68 11.85
C ASP A 296 -3.81 14.27 12.10
N LEU A 297 -4.48 13.50 12.96
CA LEU A 297 -4.09 12.12 13.25
C LEU A 297 -4.17 11.22 12.02
N ALA A 298 -5.10 11.45 11.08
CA ALA A 298 -5.22 10.65 9.86
C ALA A 298 -4.02 10.88 8.91
N GLU A 299 -3.55 12.13 8.80
CA GLU A 299 -2.34 12.44 8.04
C GLU A 299 -1.11 11.78 8.66
N ASN A 300 -0.94 11.88 9.98
CA ASN A 300 0.19 11.24 10.68
C ASN A 300 0.13 9.71 10.61
N LEU A 301 -1.07 9.10 10.69
CA LEU A 301 -1.27 7.67 10.51
C LEU A 301 -0.77 7.25 9.12
N GLY A 302 -1.20 7.98 8.09
CA GLY A 302 -0.78 7.72 6.71
C GLY A 302 0.73 7.82 6.55
N THR A 303 1.34 8.95 6.91
CA THR A 303 2.77 9.17 6.64
C THR A 303 3.67 8.31 7.51
N THR A 304 3.34 8.13 8.79
CA THR A 304 4.11 7.26 9.68
C THR A 304 3.93 5.80 9.31
N GLY A 305 2.70 5.39 8.95
CA GLY A 305 2.38 4.03 8.52
C GLY A 305 3.18 3.59 7.29
N HIS A 306 3.08 4.36 6.20
CA HIS A 306 3.81 4.06 4.97
C HIS A 306 5.34 4.11 5.15
N THR A 307 5.85 5.04 5.95
CA THR A 307 7.29 5.12 6.19
C THR A 307 7.75 3.94 7.06
N LEU A 308 7.01 3.57 8.11
CA LEU A 308 7.34 2.40 8.92
C LEU A 308 7.25 1.11 8.09
N GLU A 309 6.27 0.95 7.22
CA GLU A 309 6.16 -0.18 6.30
C GLU A 309 7.42 -0.33 5.43
N PHE A 310 7.88 0.76 4.82
CA PHE A 310 9.15 0.79 4.10
C PHE A 310 10.34 0.38 5.00
N LEU A 311 10.46 0.97 6.19
CA LEU A 311 11.56 0.68 7.12
C LEU A 311 11.55 -0.79 7.57
N SER A 312 10.37 -1.34 7.85
CA SER A 312 10.15 -2.74 8.22
C SER A 312 10.58 -3.72 7.14
N ILE A 313 10.66 -3.30 5.87
CA ILE A 313 11.16 -4.15 4.77
C ILE A 313 12.67 -3.95 4.58
N SER A 314 13.20 -2.76 4.85
CA SER A 314 14.51 -2.32 4.37
C SER A 314 15.62 -2.41 5.40
N LEU A 315 15.29 -2.20 6.67
CA LEU A 315 16.25 -2.26 7.78
C LEU A 315 16.65 -3.71 8.04
N ASP A 316 17.89 -3.93 8.49
CA ASP A 316 18.27 -5.23 9.04
C ASP A 316 17.67 -5.44 10.46
N ASP A 317 17.79 -6.65 10.99
CA ASP A 317 17.16 -7.02 12.26
C ASP A 317 17.76 -6.25 13.45
N GLN A 318 19.02 -5.80 13.37
CA GLN A 318 19.63 -4.98 14.41
C GLN A 318 19.11 -3.54 14.37
N GLN A 319 19.01 -2.96 13.17
CA GLN A 319 18.49 -1.62 12.95
C GLN A 319 17.01 -1.50 13.33
N LEU A 320 16.21 -2.54 13.10
CA LEU A 320 14.81 -2.59 13.54
C LEU A 320 14.67 -2.48 15.07
N GLN A 321 15.68 -2.90 15.82
CA GLN A 321 15.69 -2.79 17.29
C GLN A 321 16.15 -1.41 17.78
N GLU A 322 16.52 -0.49 16.89
CA GLU A 322 16.91 0.84 17.32
C GLU A 322 15.73 1.62 17.90
N GLU A 323 16.04 2.43 18.91
CA GLU A 323 15.04 3.16 19.69
C GLU A 323 14.16 4.09 18.84
N TRP A 324 14.73 4.70 17.80
CA TRP A 324 13.97 5.58 16.90
C TRP A 324 12.91 4.80 16.10
N VAL A 325 13.14 3.53 15.75
CA VAL A 325 12.15 2.68 15.07
C VAL A 325 11.04 2.29 16.05
N ARG A 326 11.40 1.88 17.27
CA ARG A 326 10.43 1.58 18.35
C ARG A 326 9.53 2.76 18.65
N ARG A 327 10.09 3.98 18.66
CA ARG A 327 9.33 5.22 18.86
C ARG A 327 8.34 5.48 17.72
N ALA A 328 8.68 5.16 16.47
CA ALA A 328 7.74 5.24 15.36
C ALA A 328 6.59 4.22 15.47
N ALA A 329 6.90 2.96 15.82
CA ALA A 329 5.89 1.93 16.04
C ALA A 329 4.99 2.26 17.25
N SER A 330 5.58 2.73 18.36
CA SER A 330 4.83 3.17 19.55
C SER A 330 3.93 4.36 19.25
N TYR A 331 4.41 5.33 18.46
CA TYR A 331 3.61 6.46 17.99
C TYR A 331 2.39 5.98 17.21
N LEU A 332 2.59 5.08 16.23
CA LEU A 332 1.48 4.52 15.45
C LEU A 332 0.44 3.83 16.34
N CYS A 333 0.88 3.01 17.30
CA CYS A 333 -0.04 2.36 18.24
C CYS A 333 -0.92 3.39 18.97
N GLU A 334 -0.33 4.51 19.42
CA GLU A 334 -1.10 5.58 20.05
C GLU A 334 -2.12 6.22 19.10
N VAL A 335 -1.76 6.42 17.83
CA VAL A 335 -2.69 6.94 16.82
C VAL A 335 -3.86 5.97 16.62
N PHE A 336 -3.59 4.67 16.52
CA PHE A 336 -4.65 3.64 16.41
C PHE A 336 -5.61 3.67 17.60
N GLU A 337 -5.08 3.67 18.83
CA GLU A 337 -5.87 3.72 20.07
C GLU A 337 -6.73 4.99 20.14
N ARG A 338 -6.17 6.15 19.78
CA ARG A 338 -6.90 7.43 19.80
C ARG A 338 -7.95 7.56 18.71
N THR A 339 -7.94 6.67 17.73
CA THR A 339 -8.85 6.70 16.58
C THR A 339 -9.75 5.47 16.53
N GLU A 340 -9.82 4.65 17.58
CA GLU A 340 -10.66 3.43 17.66
C GLU A 340 -12.11 3.71 17.20
N GLU A 341 -12.71 4.78 17.70
CA GLU A 341 -14.09 5.20 17.42
C GLU A 341 -14.23 6.09 16.16
N VAL A 342 -13.16 6.27 15.39
CA VAL A 342 -13.12 7.15 14.21
C VAL A 342 -12.98 6.32 12.94
N SER A 343 -13.83 6.60 11.94
CA SER A 343 -13.66 6.06 10.59
C SER A 343 -12.47 6.72 9.91
N LEU A 344 -11.52 5.90 9.48
CA LEU A 344 -10.29 6.34 8.81
C LEU A 344 -10.30 5.92 7.34
N GLU A 345 -9.51 6.62 6.54
CA GLU A 345 -9.27 6.28 5.13
C GLU A 345 -8.56 4.92 5.06
N CYS A 346 -9.13 3.96 4.32
CA CYS A 346 -8.71 2.56 4.39
C CYS A 346 -7.27 2.33 3.91
N GLY A 347 -6.79 3.05 2.89
CA GLY A 347 -5.42 2.88 2.41
C GLY A 347 -4.41 3.28 3.48
N ALA A 348 -4.56 4.48 4.05
CA ALA A 348 -3.70 4.94 5.15
C ALA A 348 -3.76 4.01 6.37
N LEU A 349 -4.97 3.58 6.75
CA LEU A 349 -5.19 2.67 7.88
C LEU A 349 -4.47 1.34 7.69
N TYR A 350 -4.69 0.66 6.56
CA TYR A 350 -4.17 -0.69 6.37
C TYR A 350 -2.69 -0.72 5.96
N HIS A 351 -2.13 0.34 5.34
CA HIS A 351 -0.68 0.47 5.23
C HIS A 351 -0.02 0.68 6.59
N ALA A 352 -0.63 1.44 7.50
CA ALA A 352 -0.13 1.57 8.87
C ALA A 352 -0.20 0.25 9.64
N ALA A 353 -1.31 -0.49 9.51
CA ALA A 353 -1.45 -1.82 10.11
C ALA A 353 -0.43 -2.81 9.53
N HIS A 354 -0.24 -2.81 8.21
CA HIS A 354 0.75 -3.67 7.55
C HIS A 354 2.18 -3.33 7.99
N GLY A 355 2.53 -2.04 8.08
CA GLY A 355 3.83 -1.61 8.60
C GLY A 355 4.10 -2.08 10.04
N LEU A 356 3.08 -2.04 10.91
CA LEU A 356 3.13 -2.59 12.26
C LEU A 356 3.26 -4.12 12.25
N ALA A 357 2.50 -4.84 11.41
CA ALA A 357 2.57 -6.30 11.30
C ALA A 357 3.95 -6.77 10.83
N LEU A 358 4.53 -6.11 9.81
CA LEU A 358 5.89 -6.38 9.33
C LEU A 358 6.93 -6.08 10.42
N TYR A 359 6.83 -4.92 11.07
CA TYR A 359 7.72 -4.54 12.16
C TYR A 359 7.65 -5.57 13.29
N ARG A 360 6.43 -5.95 13.71
CA ARG A 360 6.18 -6.98 14.71
C ARG A 360 6.94 -8.24 14.33
N ASN A 361 6.60 -8.83 13.19
CA ASN A 361 7.07 -10.16 12.82
C ASN A 361 8.60 -10.23 12.74
N ARG A 362 9.24 -9.15 12.26
CA ARG A 362 10.70 -9.10 12.14
C ARG A 362 11.40 -8.76 13.45
N ALA A 363 10.85 -7.85 14.26
CA ALA A 363 11.47 -7.41 15.50
C ALA A 363 11.27 -8.39 16.67
N TYR A 364 10.18 -9.15 16.69
CA TYR A 364 9.83 -10.00 17.83
C TYR A 364 9.54 -11.47 17.45
N GLY A 365 9.68 -11.82 16.16
CA GLY A 365 9.23 -13.09 15.63
C GLY A 365 7.73 -13.10 15.31
N PRO A 366 7.26 -14.16 14.61
CA PRO A 366 5.83 -14.31 14.32
C PRO A 366 5.02 -14.34 15.63
N GLY A 367 3.82 -13.77 15.59
CA GLY A 367 2.84 -14.00 16.66
C GLY A 367 2.46 -15.47 16.76
N ASP A 368 1.92 -15.89 17.90
CA ASP A 368 1.30 -17.21 18.02
C ASP A 368 0.09 -17.26 17.06
N GLU A 369 0.07 -18.24 16.14
CA GLU A 369 -0.93 -18.37 15.06
C GLU A 369 -2.35 -18.75 15.51
#